data_AF-A0A1E8Q8I9-F1
#
_entry.id   AF-A0A1E8Q8I9-F1
#
_cell.length_a   1.000
_cell.length_b   1.000
_cell.length_c   1.000
_cell.angle_alpha   90.00
_cell.angle_beta   90.00
_cell.angle_gamma   90.00
#
_symmetry.space_group_name_H-M   'P 1'
#
loop_
_entity.id
_entity.type
_entity.pdbx_description
1 polymer ?
#
loop_
_entity_poly.entity_id
_entity_poly.type
_entity_poly.pdbx_seq_one_letter_code
_entity_poly.pdbx_strand_id
1 'polypeptide(L)'
;MTMPSGLVTRTMVVVRPLAGHVSVSDARTDLAVVSVQWGDIFMRFTSAAQVSAVLAAFGAVRQALRGAAGTAPLEAVSGDEWSGVSTVSVTWTRPPEWTVVTQTAYDERRRRTLHYVEVHIGPIQWRVVDWAGYEAAMTLLRNVHRTAVAVFTDGGRFRTDPSKLDAFTETAGVSA
;
A
#
# COMPACT_ATOMS: atom_id res chain seq x y z
N MET A 1 -2.09 24.03 -12.87
CA MET A 1 -2.52 22.88 -12.06
C MET A 1 -4.04 22.86 -12.05
N THR A 2 -4.66 21.96 -12.81
CA THR A 2 -6.12 21.84 -12.89
C THR A 2 -6.58 20.94 -11.74
N MET A 3 -7.27 21.50 -10.75
CA MET A 3 -7.85 20.71 -9.66
C MET A 3 -9.28 20.31 -10.05
N PRO A 4 -9.65 19.01 -9.94
CA PRO A 4 -11.01 18.56 -10.21
C PRO A 4 -12.00 19.11 -9.15
N SER A 5 -13.27 19.25 -9.53
CA SER A 5 -14.34 19.65 -8.62
C SER A 5 -14.62 18.54 -7.60
N GLY A 6 -14.15 18.72 -6.37
CA GLY A 6 -14.25 17.74 -5.28
C GLY A 6 -13.03 16.83 -5.21
N LEU A 7 -12.09 17.13 -4.30
CA LEU A 7 -10.87 16.37 -4.11
C LEU A 7 -10.87 15.75 -2.71
N VAL A 8 -10.88 14.43 -2.63
CA VAL A 8 -10.58 13.71 -1.40
C VAL A 8 -9.08 13.82 -1.17
N THR A 9 -8.68 14.63 -0.19
CA THR A 9 -7.27 14.92 0.09
C THR A 9 -6.59 13.79 0.85
N ARG A 10 -7.34 13.07 1.69
CA ARG A 10 -6.78 12.02 2.56
C ARG A 10 -7.85 11.04 3.03
N THR A 11 -7.67 9.78 2.67
CA THR A 11 -8.40 8.65 3.25
C THR A 11 -7.43 7.77 4.02
N MET A 12 -7.67 7.56 5.31
CA MET A 12 -6.80 6.72 6.14
C MET A 12 -7.33 5.30 6.20
N VAL A 13 -6.45 4.32 5.93
CA VAL A 13 -6.74 2.90 6.01
C VAL A 13 -5.80 2.26 7.03
N VAL A 14 -6.34 1.58 8.02
CA VAL A 14 -5.53 0.80 8.97
C VAL A 14 -5.28 -0.58 8.37
N VAL A 15 -4.02 -0.94 8.24
CA VAL A 15 -3.60 -2.24 7.67
C VAL A 15 -3.85 -3.34 8.69
N ARG A 16 -4.68 -4.31 8.31
CA ARG A 16 -5.01 -5.50 9.11
C ARG A 16 -4.69 -6.76 8.30
N PRO A 17 -4.44 -7.90 8.96
CA PRO A 17 -4.27 -9.18 8.27
C PRO A 17 -5.61 -9.65 7.68
N LEU A 18 -5.92 -9.17 6.47
CA LEU A 18 -7.12 -9.49 5.71
C LEU A 18 -6.73 -10.15 4.39
N ALA A 19 -7.53 -11.12 3.97
CA ALA A 19 -7.40 -11.70 2.64
C ALA A 19 -7.69 -10.62 1.57
N GLY A 20 -6.95 -10.71 0.47
CA GLY A 20 -7.23 -9.93 -0.73
C GLY A 20 -7.58 -10.83 -1.90
N HIS A 21 -8.44 -10.34 -2.77
CA HIS A 21 -8.77 -10.99 -4.03
C HIS A 21 -8.13 -10.22 -5.19
N VAL A 22 -7.58 -10.95 -6.16
CA VAL A 22 -6.96 -10.38 -7.35
C VAL A 22 -7.68 -10.93 -8.57
N SER A 23 -8.20 -10.04 -9.41
CA SER A 23 -8.85 -10.39 -10.66
C SER A 23 -8.19 -9.66 -11.83
N VAL A 24 -8.32 -10.25 -13.01
CA VAL A 24 -7.67 -9.81 -14.24
C VAL A 24 -8.71 -9.77 -15.35
N SER A 25 -8.66 -8.72 -16.16
CA SER A 25 -9.44 -8.60 -17.40
C SER A 25 -8.53 -8.18 -18.55
N ASP A 26 -8.87 -8.63 -19.76
CA ASP A 26 -8.20 -8.27 -21.02
C ASP A 26 -6.67 -8.50 -21.01
N ALA A 27 -6.25 -9.59 -20.36
CA ALA A 27 -4.82 -9.88 -20.14
C ALA A 27 -4.02 -9.89 -21.46
N ARG A 28 -2.77 -9.41 -21.40
CA ARG A 28 -1.84 -9.32 -22.55
C ARG A 28 -2.31 -8.41 -23.68
N THR A 29 -3.24 -7.50 -23.41
CA THR A 29 -3.68 -6.45 -24.35
C THR A 29 -3.39 -5.05 -23.79
N ASP A 30 -3.55 -4.02 -24.61
CA ASP A 30 -3.45 -2.62 -24.18
C ASP A 30 -4.62 -2.18 -23.27
N LEU A 31 -5.68 -3.00 -23.19
CA LEU A 31 -6.82 -2.79 -22.30
C LEU A 31 -6.71 -3.58 -21.00
N ALA A 32 -5.59 -4.27 -20.76
CA ALA A 32 -5.39 -5.10 -19.59
C ALA A 32 -5.62 -4.32 -18.29
N VAL A 33 -6.25 -4.98 -17.32
CA VAL A 33 -6.52 -4.43 -16.00
C VAL A 33 -6.27 -5.49 -14.95
N VAL A 34 -5.59 -5.11 -13.87
CA VAL A 34 -5.51 -5.90 -12.64
C VAL A 34 -6.30 -5.16 -11.57
N SER A 35 -7.31 -5.84 -11.03
CA SER A 35 -8.13 -5.33 -9.93
C SER A 35 -7.79 -6.07 -8.64
N VAL A 36 -7.68 -5.33 -7.54
CA VAL A 36 -7.36 -5.86 -6.22
C VAL A 36 -8.43 -5.41 -5.26
N GLN A 37 -9.10 -6.36 -4.62
CA GLN A 37 -9.94 -6.11 -3.46
C GLN A 37 -9.15 -6.50 -2.22
N TRP A 38 -8.96 -5.57 -1.30
CA TRP A 38 -8.30 -5.78 -0.02
C TRP A 38 -9.21 -5.27 1.10
N GLY A 39 -10.02 -6.17 1.66
CA GLY A 39 -11.16 -5.78 2.48
C GLY A 39 -12.12 -4.90 1.67
N ASP A 40 -12.40 -3.70 2.19
CA ASP A 40 -13.25 -2.69 1.55
C ASP A 40 -12.49 -1.71 0.63
N ILE A 41 -11.20 -1.99 0.37
CA ILE A 41 -10.38 -1.18 -0.53
C ILE A 41 -10.27 -1.87 -1.88
N PHE A 42 -10.74 -1.19 -2.91
CA PHE A 42 -10.67 -1.61 -4.30
C PHE A 42 -9.59 -0.79 -5.00
N MET A 43 -8.61 -1.46 -5.59
CA MET A 43 -7.56 -0.82 -6.37
C MET A 43 -7.58 -1.35 -7.80
N ARG A 44 -7.51 -0.45 -8.76
CA ARG A 44 -7.41 -0.78 -10.18
C ARG A 44 -6.08 -0.29 -10.74
N PHE A 45 -5.41 -1.19 -11.46
CA PHE A 45 -4.13 -0.96 -12.12
C PHE A 45 -4.25 -1.23 -13.62
N THR A 46 -3.52 -0.44 -14.41
CA THR A 46 -3.42 -0.57 -15.87
C THR A 46 -1.97 -0.76 -16.34
N SER A 47 -1.00 -0.87 -15.42
CA SER A 47 0.38 -1.21 -15.76
C SER A 47 1.14 -1.88 -14.62
N ALA A 48 2.21 -2.61 -14.95
CA ALA A 48 3.09 -3.21 -13.95
C ALA A 48 3.89 -2.14 -13.19
N ALA A 49 4.21 -1.01 -13.84
CA ALA A 49 4.85 0.13 -13.21
C ALA A 49 4.08 0.65 -11.98
N GLN A 50 2.75 0.74 -12.09
CA GLN A 50 1.90 1.21 -10.99
C GLN A 50 1.93 0.25 -9.80
N VAL A 51 1.79 -1.05 -10.07
CA VAL A 51 1.83 -2.09 -9.03
C VAL A 51 3.21 -2.15 -8.38
N SER A 52 4.28 -2.02 -9.17
CA SER A 52 5.66 -1.97 -8.69
C SER A 52 5.87 -0.81 -7.71
N ALA A 53 5.36 0.39 -8.02
CA ALA A 53 5.47 1.54 -7.12
C ALA A 53 4.72 1.32 -5.78
N VAL A 54 3.51 0.75 -5.82
CA VAL A 54 2.77 0.40 -4.60
C VAL A 54 3.53 -0.63 -3.76
N LEU A 55 4.08 -1.68 -4.38
CA LEU A 55 4.87 -2.69 -3.67
C LEU A 55 6.18 -2.11 -3.10
N ALA A 56 6.83 -1.19 -3.81
CA ALA A 56 8.02 -0.50 -3.32
C ALA A 56 7.71 0.31 -2.04
N ALA A 57 6.60 1.05 -2.04
CA ALA A 57 6.16 1.84 -0.89
C ALA A 57 6.00 0.99 0.38
N PHE A 58 5.35 -0.17 0.25
CA PHE A 58 5.22 -1.12 1.36
C PHE A 58 6.54 -1.83 1.68
N GLY A 59 7.42 -2.07 0.71
CA GLY A 59 8.77 -2.59 0.96
C GLY A 59 9.58 -1.71 1.93
N ALA A 60 9.51 -0.39 1.76
CA ALA A 60 10.19 0.59 2.61
C ALA A 60 9.69 0.60 4.07
N VAL A 61 8.46 0.16 4.33
CA VAL A 61 7.90 0.05 5.70
C VAL A 61 8.70 -0.88 6.59
N ARG A 62 9.31 -1.95 6.02
CA ARG A 62 10.00 -2.98 6.82
C ARG A 62 11.04 -2.38 7.77
N GLN A 63 11.84 -1.44 7.27
CA GLN A 63 12.91 -0.84 8.05
C GLN A 63 12.35 0.16 9.08
N ALA A 64 11.36 0.97 8.69
CA ALA A 64 10.68 1.88 9.58
C ALA A 64 9.97 1.15 10.73
N LEU A 65 9.35 0.00 10.45
CA LEU A 65 8.61 -0.79 11.43
C LEU A 65 9.53 -1.47 12.46
N ARG A 66 10.75 -1.85 12.08
CA ARG A 66 11.77 -2.33 13.03
C ARG A 66 12.15 -1.28 14.09
N GLY A 67 12.23 -0.01 13.68
CA GLY A 67 12.53 1.11 14.58
C GLY A 67 11.31 1.65 15.32
N ALA A 68 10.11 1.40 14.81
CA ALA A 68 8.86 1.87 15.39
C ALA A 68 8.29 0.87 16.41
N ALA A 69 8.18 -0.43 16.10
CA ALA A 69 7.26 -1.30 16.82
C ALA A 69 7.69 -1.65 18.27
N GLY A 70 6.93 -1.16 19.24
CA GLY A 70 6.59 -1.94 20.44
C GLY A 70 5.61 -3.05 20.04
N THR A 71 5.89 -4.29 20.42
CA THR A 71 5.14 -5.53 20.12
C THR A 71 3.75 -5.61 20.75
N ALA A 72 2.97 -4.56 20.62
CA ALA A 72 1.69 -4.43 21.28
C ALA A 72 0.59 -4.76 20.27
N PRO A 73 0.03 -5.99 20.24
CA PRO A 73 -1.02 -6.35 19.31
C PRO A 73 -2.16 -5.32 19.41
N LEU A 74 -2.58 -4.79 18.27
CA LEU A 74 -3.81 -4.03 18.20
C LEU A 74 -4.94 -5.08 18.16
N GLU A 75 -5.72 -5.20 19.23
CA GLU A 75 -6.92 -6.05 19.18
C GLU A 75 -7.73 -5.72 17.93
N ALA A 76 -8.32 -6.76 17.33
CA ALA A 76 -9.22 -6.60 16.21
C ALA A 76 -10.45 -5.84 16.69
N VAL A 77 -10.55 -4.57 16.31
CA VAL A 77 -11.83 -3.87 16.36
C VAL A 77 -12.65 -4.49 15.25
N SER A 78 -13.71 -5.21 15.60
CA SER A 78 -14.67 -5.74 14.64
C SER A 78 -15.35 -4.59 13.90
N GLY A 79 -15.49 -4.69 12.58
CA GLY A 79 -16.13 -3.67 11.75
C GLY A 79 -17.55 -3.30 12.22
N ASP A 80 -18.24 -4.23 12.89
CA ASP A 80 -19.58 -4.06 13.47
C ASP A 80 -19.64 -3.04 14.63
N GLU A 81 -18.51 -2.69 15.22
CA GLU A 81 -18.43 -1.70 16.30
C GLU A 81 -18.31 -0.25 15.76
N TRP A 82 -18.10 -0.10 14.44
CA TRP A 82 -17.93 1.18 13.78
C TRP A 82 -19.23 1.63 13.12
N SER A 83 -19.67 2.86 13.40
CA SER A 83 -20.97 3.40 12.93
C SER A 83 -21.08 3.64 11.41
N GLY A 84 -20.12 3.16 10.62
CA GLY A 84 -20.09 3.29 9.16
C GLY A 84 -18.81 2.72 8.54
N VAL A 85 -18.93 1.63 7.79
CA VAL A 85 -17.82 1.10 6.97
C VAL A 85 -17.75 1.91 5.67
N SER A 86 -16.57 2.48 5.37
CA SER A 86 -16.35 3.23 4.13
C SER A 86 -15.64 2.36 3.11
N THR A 87 -16.27 2.14 1.95
CA THR A 87 -15.62 1.52 0.80
C THR A 87 -14.81 2.55 0.04
N VAL A 88 -13.56 2.22 -0.28
CA VAL A 88 -12.67 3.11 -1.03
C VAL A 88 -12.33 2.45 -2.36
N SER A 89 -12.55 3.16 -3.47
CA SER A 89 -12.12 2.71 -4.78
C SER A 89 -11.09 3.68 -5.34
N VAL A 90 -9.92 3.16 -5.72
CA VAL A 90 -8.83 3.94 -6.31
C VAL A 90 -8.42 3.34 -7.64
N THR A 91 -8.42 4.18 -8.67
CA THR A 91 -7.81 3.86 -9.96
C THR A 91 -6.48 4.57 -10.06
N TRP A 92 -5.40 3.80 -10.14
CA TRP A 92 -4.07 4.34 -10.38
C TRP A 92 -3.92 4.62 -11.87
N THR A 93 -3.77 5.89 -12.23
CA THR A 93 -3.60 6.30 -13.64
C THR A 93 -2.12 6.46 -14.01
N ARG A 94 -1.24 6.57 -13.02
CA ARG A 94 0.23 6.67 -13.14
C ARG A 94 0.87 5.97 -11.94
N PRO A 95 2.14 5.55 -12.03
CA PRO A 95 2.87 5.07 -10.86
C PRO A 95 2.79 6.13 -9.74
N PRO A 96 2.19 5.80 -8.59
CA PRO A 96 2.03 6.77 -7.53
C PRO A 96 3.36 7.08 -6.85
N GLU A 97 3.59 8.37 -6.59
CA GLU A 97 4.58 8.81 -5.63
C GLU A 97 4.16 8.39 -4.23
N TRP A 98 5.14 8.12 -3.38
CA TRP A 98 4.89 7.66 -2.02
C TRP A 98 5.93 8.18 -1.04
N THR A 99 5.55 8.24 0.22
CA THR A 99 6.49 8.47 1.32
C THR A 99 6.12 7.60 2.52
N VAL A 100 7.13 7.30 3.35
CA VAL A 100 6.97 6.48 4.57
C VAL A 100 7.38 7.32 5.77
N VAL A 101 6.49 7.40 6.76
CA VAL A 101 6.69 8.21 7.96
C VAL A 101 6.48 7.35 9.20
N THR A 102 7.46 7.32 10.10
CA THR A 102 7.29 6.74 11.43
C THR A 102 6.54 7.72 12.33
N GLN A 103 5.54 7.22 13.04
CA GLN A 103 4.68 8.01 13.91
C GLN A 103 4.60 7.41 15.30
N THR A 104 4.30 8.26 16.28
CA THR A 104 4.00 7.86 17.66
C THR A 104 2.73 8.55 18.12
N ALA A 105 1.88 7.85 18.85
CA ALA A 105 0.68 8.43 19.45
C ALA A 105 0.42 7.77 20.80
N TYR A 106 0.01 8.55 21.79
CA TYR A 106 -0.41 8.00 23.08
C TYR A 106 -1.85 7.49 22.99
N ASP A 107 -2.06 6.21 23.30
CA ASP A 107 -3.38 5.60 23.40
C ASP A 107 -3.85 5.73 24.85
N GLU A 108 -4.78 6.66 25.10
CA GLU A 108 -5.32 6.92 26.43
C GLU A 108 -6.06 5.70 27.02
N ARG A 109 -6.77 4.95 26.16
CA ARG A 109 -7.53 3.76 26.59
C ARG A 109 -6.59 2.67 27.10
N ARG A 110 -5.46 2.49 26.42
CA ARG A 110 -4.45 1.48 26.77
C ARG A 110 -3.32 1.99 27.65
N ARG A 111 -3.31 3.29 27.96
CA ARG A 111 -2.26 4.00 28.72
C ARG A 111 -0.85 3.67 28.22
N ARG A 112 -0.67 3.64 26.90
CA ARG A 112 0.61 3.28 26.27
C ARG A 112 0.89 4.11 25.03
N THR A 113 2.17 4.36 24.75
CA THR A 113 2.59 4.93 23.47
C THR A 113 2.54 3.85 22.39
N LEU A 114 1.73 4.10 21.36
CA LEU A 114 1.72 3.32 20.13
C LEU A 114 2.73 3.92 19.16
N HIS A 115 3.47 3.03 18.52
CA HIS A 115 4.35 3.37 17.43
C HIS A 115 3.86 2.65 16.18
N TYR A 116 3.77 3.38 15.08
CA TYR A 116 3.25 2.84 13.82
C TYR A 116 3.92 3.54 12.64
N VAL A 117 3.76 2.97 11.46
CA VAL A 117 4.29 3.52 10.22
C VAL A 117 3.13 3.93 9.34
N GLU A 118 3.22 5.10 8.73
CA GLU A 118 2.27 5.57 7.72
C GLU A 118 2.93 5.54 6.34
N VAL A 119 2.25 4.94 5.37
CA VAL A 119 2.60 5.00 3.95
C VAL A 119 1.61 5.96 3.29
N HIS A 120 2.10 7.07 2.79
CA HIS A 120 1.27 8.01 2.03
C HIS A 120 1.45 7.69 0.55
N ILE A 121 0.38 7.33 -0.14
CA ILE A 121 0.40 6.96 -1.56
C ILE A 121 -0.88 7.47 -2.23
N GLY A 122 -0.74 8.44 -3.13
CA GLY A 122 -1.88 9.15 -3.70
C GLY A 122 -2.88 9.64 -2.64
N PRO A 123 -4.20 9.38 -2.78
CA PRO A 123 -5.20 9.83 -1.81
C PRO A 123 -5.30 8.93 -0.57
N ILE A 124 -4.57 7.81 -0.51
CA ILE A 124 -4.64 6.85 0.60
C ILE A 124 -3.43 6.99 1.51
N GLN A 125 -3.70 7.06 2.81
CA GLN A 125 -2.74 6.92 3.88
C GLN A 125 -2.93 5.56 4.55
N TRP A 126 -1.95 4.67 4.39
CA TRP A 126 -1.97 3.35 5.02
C TRP A 126 -1.25 3.38 6.34
N ARG A 127 -1.94 3.06 7.44
CA ARG A 127 -1.34 2.95 8.77
C ARG A 127 -1.03 1.50 9.07
N VAL A 128 0.25 1.17 9.13
CA VAL A 128 0.79 -0.14 9.50
C VAL A 128 1.13 -0.14 10.98
N VAL A 129 0.35 -0.88 11.77
CA VAL A 129 0.41 -0.87 13.24
C VAL A 129 1.16 -2.06 13.83
N ASP A 130 1.27 -3.18 13.11
CA ASP A 130 1.92 -4.40 13.57
C ASP A 130 2.52 -5.22 12.42
N TRP A 131 3.34 -6.20 12.78
CA TRP A 131 4.00 -7.10 11.83
C TRP A 131 3.02 -8.04 11.12
N ALA A 132 1.91 -8.43 11.75
CA ALA A 132 0.95 -9.36 11.16
C ALA A 132 0.22 -8.72 9.98
N GLY A 133 -0.25 -7.48 10.14
CA GLY A 133 -0.84 -6.69 9.06
C GLY A 133 0.18 -6.39 7.97
N TYR A 134 1.43 -6.06 8.34
CA TYR A 134 2.50 -5.85 7.38
C TYR A 134 2.79 -7.08 6.51
N GLU A 135 2.99 -8.25 7.11
CA GLU A 135 3.30 -9.48 6.36
C GLU A 135 2.14 -9.94 5.48
N ALA A 136 0.90 -9.78 5.94
CA ALA A 136 -0.29 -10.03 5.13
C ALA A 136 -0.35 -9.09 3.92
N ALA A 137 -0.11 -7.79 4.13
CA ALA A 137 -0.03 -6.79 3.06
C ALA A 137 1.04 -7.17 2.03
N MET A 138 2.25 -7.50 2.48
CA MET A 138 3.36 -7.89 1.61
C MET A 138 3.05 -9.16 0.81
N THR A 139 2.38 -10.13 1.42
CA THR A 139 1.95 -11.36 0.74
C THR A 139 0.99 -11.06 -0.40
N LEU A 140 -0.04 -10.23 -0.14
CA LEU A 140 -0.98 -9.80 -1.16
C LEU A 140 -0.28 -9.00 -2.26
N LEU A 141 0.48 -7.95 -1.91
CA LEU A 141 1.10 -7.05 -2.88
C LEU A 141 2.16 -7.74 -3.74
N ARG A 142 2.92 -8.70 -3.20
CA ARG A 142 3.82 -9.55 -4.00
C ARG A 142 3.05 -10.45 -4.96
N ASN A 143 1.88 -10.95 -4.54
CA ASN A 143 1.03 -11.73 -5.44
C ASN A 143 0.51 -10.86 -6.58
N VAL A 144 -0.01 -9.66 -6.28
CA VAL A 144 -0.46 -8.67 -7.27
C VAL A 144 0.68 -8.32 -8.23
N HIS A 145 1.89 -8.11 -7.72
CA HIS A 145 3.07 -7.80 -8.54
C HIS A 145 3.40 -8.92 -9.52
N ARG A 146 3.45 -10.18 -9.07
CA ARG A 146 3.67 -11.32 -9.97
C ARG A 146 2.58 -11.42 -11.04
N THR A 147 1.32 -11.20 -10.66
CA THR A 147 0.21 -11.15 -11.61
C THR A 147 0.39 -10.03 -12.61
N ALA A 148 0.70 -8.82 -12.17
CA ALA A 148 0.91 -7.64 -13.01
C ALA A 148 2.04 -7.84 -14.02
N VAL A 149 3.17 -8.41 -13.59
CA VAL A 149 4.31 -8.74 -14.46
C VAL A 149 3.92 -9.72 -15.57
N ALA A 150 3.03 -10.68 -15.28
CA ALA A 150 2.54 -11.62 -16.29
C ALA A 150 1.49 -10.98 -17.22
N VAL A 151 0.61 -10.14 -16.67
CA VAL A 151 -0.59 -9.62 -17.35
C VAL A 151 -0.28 -8.44 -18.27
N PHE A 152 0.51 -7.48 -17.82
CA PHE A 152 0.74 -6.24 -18.55
C PHE A 152 1.89 -6.36 -19.56
N THR A 153 1.81 -5.57 -20.63
CA THR A 153 2.82 -5.53 -21.70
C THR A 153 4.16 -4.95 -21.20
N ASP A 154 4.13 -4.05 -20.22
CA ASP A 154 5.33 -3.48 -19.58
C ASP A 154 5.94 -4.39 -18.50
N GLY A 155 5.30 -5.50 -18.16
CA GLY A 155 5.67 -6.37 -17.03
C GLY A 155 7.12 -6.85 -17.04
N GLY A 156 7.69 -7.11 -18.23
CA GLY A 156 9.10 -7.52 -18.36
C GLY A 156 10.09 -6.50 -17.78
N ARG A 157 9.77 -5.21 -17.84
CA ARG A 157 10.60 -4.11 -17.27
C ARG A 157 10.55 -4.08 -15.76
N PHE A 158 9.47 -4.55 -15.14
CA PHE A 158 9.19 -4.50 -13.71
C PHE A 158 9.22 -5.88 -13.05
N ARG A 159 9.92 -6.86 -13.64
CA ARG A 159 9.98 -8.23 -13.11
C ARG A 159 10.69 -8.37 -11.77
N THR A 160 11.61 -7.44 -11.45
CA THR A 160 12.36 -7.45 -10.19
C THR A 160 11.46 -7.01 -9.04
N ASP A 161 11.41 -7.77 -7.95
CA ASP A 161 10.63 -7.43 -6.76
C ASP A 161 11.18 -6.14 -6.11
N PRO A 162 10.45 -5.01 -6.20
CA PRO A 162 10.94 -3.73 -5.69
C PRO A 162 10.97 -3.67 -4.17
N SER A 163 10.25 -4.57 -3.47
CA SER A 163 10.27 -4.62 -2.00
C SER A 163 11.58 -5.16 -1.42
N LYS A 164 12.44 -5.72 -2.27
CA LYS A 164 13.77 -6.23 -1.90
C LYS A 164 14.89 -5.26 -2.23
N LEU A 165 14.59 -4.15 -2.90
CA LEU A 165 15.56 -3.10 -3.16
C LEU A 165 15.72 -2.29 -1.88
N ASP A 166 16.95 -2.13 -1.41
CA ASP A 166 17.21 -1.23 -0.29
C ASP A 166 16.85 0.20 -0.72
N ALA A 167 16.02 0.86 0.09
CA ALA A 167 15.46 2.20 -0.15
C ALA A 167 16.50 3.34 -0.27
N PHE A 168 17.79 3.01 -0.26
CA PHE A 168 18.91 3.95 -0.35
C PHE A 168 19.49 4.12 -1.77
N THR A 169 18.94 3.45 -2.79
CA THR A 169 19.59 3.46 -4.13
C THR A 169 19.25 4.69 -4.99
N GLU A 170 18.44 5.65 -4.52
CA GLU A 170 18.01 6.81 -5.32
C GLU A 170 18.51 8.19 -4.82
N THR A 171 19.64 8.23 -4.11
CA THR A 171 20.35 9.51 -3.84
C THR A 171 21.74 9.58 -4.47
N ALA A 172 22.19 8.55 -5.18
CA ALA A 172 23.50 8.51 -5.83
C ALA A 172 23.47 8.94 -7.31
N GLY A 173 22.59 9.88 -7.66
CA GLY A 173 22.33 10.25 -9.05
C GLY A 173 22.18 11.74 -9.32
N VAL A 174 22.67 12.64 -8.46
CA VAL A 174 22.90 14.05 -8.80
C VAL A 174 24.20 14.53 -8.17
N SER A 175 25.27 14.47 -8.95
CA SER A 175 26.42 15.36 -8.81
C SER A 175 27.12 15.47 -10.17
N ALA A 176 26.86 16.58 -10.85
CA ALA A 176 27.82 17.46 -11.48
C ALA A 176 27.09 18.73 -11.91
#